data_AF-A0A6I0DTT2-F1
#
_entry.id   AF-A0A6I0DTT2-F1
#
_cell.length_a   1.000
_cell.length_b   1.000
_cell.length_c   1.000
_cell.angle_alpha   90.00
_cell.angle_beta   90.00
_cell.angle_gamma   90.00
#
_symmetry.space_group_name_H-M   'P 1'
#
loop_
_entity.id
_entity.type
_entity.pdbx_description
1 polymer ?
#
loop_
_entity_poly.entity_id
_entity_poly.type
_entity_poly.pdbx_seq_one_letter_code
_entity_poly.pdbx_strand_id
1 'polypeptide(L)'
;MADFTKPWSFKMRRPFKLAMTFAIGSLLLTGSSAASQTASETVAFILLGLEDGRAIESNGDTVRLQQVGQGSTAKYRITVNGKKLPEQFVTISQVNDCQYAVQLSGDNIPNSSAVDLYDFGQLISAEKGDPFTTITFGGQCPIKYGVTGRCGNQHNQPLGYSVDGNRLKNAITYFKTTFCAGSAF
;
A
#
# COMPACT_ATOMS: atom_id res chain seq x y z
N MET A 1 62.25 -21.70 57.95
CA MET A 1 62.01 -21.11 59.28
C MET A 1 61.58 -19.67 59.08
N ALA A 2 60.44 -19.30 59.67
CA ALA A 2 59.82 -17.97 59.86
C ALA A 2 59.60 -17.11 58.58
N ASP A 3 58.38 -16.80 58.12
CA ASP A 3 57.16 -16.25 58.73
C ASP A 3 57.22 -14.73 59.03
N PHE A 4 56.06 -14.07 58.98
CA PHE A 4 55.71 -12.67 59.31
C PHE A 4 56.00 -11.61 58.21
N THR A 5 55.16 -10.64 57.83
CA THR A 5 53.82 -10.16 58.23
C THR A 5 53.35 -9.05 57.26
N LYS A 6 52.03 -8.89 57.13
CA LYS A 6 51.22 -7.74 56.63
C LYS A 6 51.58 -6.38 57.30
N PRO A 7 50.88 -5.22 57.07
CA PRO A 7 50.22 -4.62 55.88
C PRO A 7 50.42 -3.07 55.70
N TRP A 8 49.90 -2.52 54.57
CA TRP A 8 49.36 -1.15 54.32
C TRP A 8 50.27 0.10 54.36
N SER A 9 50.33 0.85 53.24
CA SER A 9 49.61 2.13 53.08
C SER A 9 49.93 2.89 51.76
N PHE A 10 48.93 3.68 51.38
CA PHE A 10 48.67 4.46 50.18
C PHE A 10 49.69 5.58 49.87
N LYS A 11 50.02 5.81 48.58
CA LYS A 11 50.07 7.18 48.01
C LYS A 11 50.06 7.21 46.48
N MET A 12 49.57 8.34 45.99
CA MET A 12 48.85 8.58 44.75
C MET A 12 49.72 9.11 43.59
N ARG A 13 49.24 8.80 42.37
CA ARG A 13 49.08 9.67 41.17
C ARG A 13 50.25 9.89 40.17
N ARG A 14 49.99 9.32 38.98
CA ARG A 14 50.02 9.90 37.60
C ARG A 14 51.39 9.97 36.89
N PRO A 15 51.47 10.08 35.53
CA PRO A 15 50.41 10.27 34.50
C PRO A 15 50.55 9.40 33.21
N PHE A 16 49.52 9.47 32.33
CA PHE A 16 49.54 9.58 30.83
C PHE A 16 50.46 8.62 30.02
N LYS A 17 50.09 7.95 28.92
CA LYS A 17 49.03 8.09 27.90
C LYS A 17 49.21 6.93 26.87
N LEU A 18 48.11 6.53 26.21
CA LEU A 18 47.98 5.98 24.83
C LEU A 18 48.75 4.69 24.46
N ALA A 19 48.24 3.74 23.67
CA ALA A 19 47.10 3.72 22.77
C ALA A 19 46.58 2.26 22.69
N MET A 20 45.28 2.07 22.94
CA MET A 20 44.59 0.81 22.65
C MET A 20 43.66 1.10 21.48
N THR A 21 44.05 0.62 20.30
CA THR A 21 43.31 0.77 19.05
C THR A 21 42.02 -0.05 19.14
N PHE A 22 40.91 0.59 19.53
CA PHE A 22 39.59 0.04 19.34
C PHE A 22 39.24 0.17 17.86
N ALA A 23 39.26 -0.96 17.15
CA ALA A 23 38.63 -1.07 15.83
C ALA A 23 37.11 -0.96 16.04
N ILE A 24 36.58 0.25 15.84
CA ILE A 24 35.15 0.50 15.74
C ILE A 24 34.72 0.00 14.35
N GLY A 25 34.24 -1.24 14.30
CA GLY A 25 33.49 -1.75 13.15
C GLY A 25 32.11 -1.12 13.13
N SER A 26 32.01 0.10 12.60
CA SER A 26 30.75 0.68 12.12
C SER A 26 30.63 0.44 10.62
N LEU A 27 29.39 0.42 10.11
CA LEU A 27 28.92 0.27 8.72
C LEU A 27 28.53 -1.16 8.34
N LEU A 28 27.35 -1.48 7.81
CA LEU A 28 26.19 -0.70 7.37
C LEU A 28 24.96 -1.61 7.51
N LEU A 29 24.00 -1.26 8.36
CA LEU A 29 22.61 -1.67 8.13
C LEU A 29 22.09 -0.77 7.01
N THR A 30 22.35 -1.12 5.75
CA THR A 30 21.47 -0.68 4.67
C THR A 30 20.16 -1.43 4.87
N GLY A 31 19.35 -0.92 5.80
CA GLY A 31 17.93 -1.18 5.79
C GLY A 31 17.43 -0.62 4.47
N SER A 32 17.37 -1.48 3.46
CA SER A 32 16.55 -1.23 2.29
C SER A 32 15.14 -1.09 2.84
N SER A 33 14.72 0.14 3.09
CA SER A 33 13.31 0.45 3.30
C SER A 33 12.63 0.00 2.02
N ALA A 34 12.14 -1.24 1.98
CA ALA A 34 11.07 -1.58 1.07
C ALA A 34 10.02 -0.51 1.35
N ALA A 35 9.80 0.39 0.39
CA ALA A 35 8.83 1.46 0.55
C ALA A 35 7.53 0.76 0.96
N SER A 36 7.10 0.99 2.20
CA SER A 36 5.90 0.34 2.71
C SER A 36 4.75 0.79 1.81
N GLN A 37 4.08 -0.16 1.18
CA GLN A 37 2.92 0.12 0.34
C GLN A 37 1.90 0.92 1.18
N THR A 38 1.32 1.97 0.61
CA THR A 38 0.33 2.78 1.32
C THR A 38 -1.05 2.11 1.28
N ALA A 39 -1.92 2.46 2.22
CA ALA A 39 -3.29 1.93 2.25
C ALA A 39 -4.03 2.20 0.93
N SER A 40 -3.89 3.41 0.38
CA SER A 40 -4.51 3.82 -0.88
C SER A 40 -3.96 3.04 -2.09
N GLU A 41 -2.67 2.69 -2.11
CA GLU A 41 -2.09 1.81 -3.14
C GLU A 41 -2.65 0.39 -3.02
N THR A 42 -2.80 -0.13 -1.80
CA THR A 42 -3.41 -1.45 -1.60
C THR A 42 -4.88 -1.45 -2.02
N VAL A 43 -5.65 -0.39 -1.74
CA VAL A 43 -7.02 -0.23 -2.24
C VAL A 43 -7.07 -0.15 -3.77
N ALA A 44 -6.11 0.52 -4.40
CA ALA A 44 -5.99 0.57 -5.86
C ALA A 44 -5.83 -0.80 -6.48
N PHE A 45 -4.99 -1.62 -5.86
CA PHE A 45 -4.81 -3.00 -6.24
C PHE A 45 -6.08 -3.81 -6.03
N ILE A 46 -6.72 -3.70 -4.86
CA ILE A 46 -7.92 -4.48 -4.52
C ILE A 46 -9.07 -4.15 -5.48
N LEU A 47 -9.39 -2.88 -5.73
CA LEU A 47 -10.56 -2.50 -6.54
C LEU A 47 -10.30 -2.53 -8.03
N LEU A 48 -9.08 -2.27 -8.48
CA LEU A 48 -8.82 -2.03 -9.90
C LEU A 48 -7.62 -2.82 -10.43
N GLY A 49 -6.93 -3.60 -9.59
CA GLY A 49 -5.72 -4.33 -9.97
C GLY A 49 -4.54 -3.42 -10.32
N LEU A 50 -4.57 -2.16 -9.88
CA LEU A 50 -3.54 -1.19 -10.25
C LEU A 50 -2.28 -1.40 -9.41
N GLU A 51 -1.14 -1.48 -10.08
CA GLU A 51 0.20 -1.49 -9.49
C GLU A 51 1.08 -0.57 -10.32
N ASP A 52 2.00 0.15 -9.67
CA ASP A 52 2.92 1.03 -10.39
C ASP A 52 3.80 0.22 -11.35
N GLY A 53 3.90 0.69 -12.60
CA GLY A 53 4.68 0.05 -13.65
C GLY A 53 4.05 -1.20 -14.27
N ARG A 54 2.86 -1.65 -13.81
CA ARG A 54 2.16 -2.79 -14.42
C ARG A 54 1.77 -2.48 -15.86
N ALA A 55 2.06 -3.44 -16.74
CA ALA A 55 1.58 -3.47 -18.12
C ALA A 55 0.47 -4.52 -18.24
N ILE A 56 -0.61 -4.14 -18.92
CA ILE A 56 -1.81 -4.95 -19.11
C ILE A 56 -2.10 -4.98 -20.61
N GLU A 57 -2.20 -6.17 -21.17
CA GLU A 57 -2.64 -6.35 -22.55
C GLU A 57 -4.18 -6.36 -22.59
N SER A 58 -4.77 -5.42 -23.32
CA SER A 58 -6.23 -5.30 -23.46
C SER A 58 -6.57 -4.96 -24.91
N ASN A 59 -7.33 -5.83 -25.58
CA ASN A 59 -7.78 -5.63 -26.97
C ASN A 59 -6.65 -5.34 -27.98
N GLY A 60 -5.45 -5.89 -27.76
CA GLY A 60 -4.27 -5.66 -28.60
C GLY A 60 -3.47 -4.40 -28.25
N ASP A 61 -3.88 -3.69 -27.20
CA ASP A 61 -3.16 -2.54 -26.66
C ASP A 61 -2.46 -2.87 -25.34
N THR A 62 -1.24 -2.34 -25.15
CA THR A 62 -0.54 -2.35 -23.86
C THR A 62 -0.95 -1.13 -23.04
N VAL A 63 -1.75 -1.35 -22.01
CA VAL A 63 -2.10 -0.34 -20.99
C VAL A 63 -1.03 -0.34 -19.89
N ARG A 64 -0.43 0.81 -19.63
CA ARG A 64 0.52 1.03 -18.53
C ARG A 64 -0.04 2.00 -17.51
N LEU A 65 0.14 1.65 -16.25
CA LEU A 65 -0.24 2.46 -15.10
C LEU A 65 1.01 3.02 -14.45
N GLN A 66 1.05 4.34 -14.32
CA GLN A 66 2.14 5.03 -13.65
C GLN A 66 1.59 5.78 -12.44
N GLN A 67 2.13 5.48 -11.27
CA GLN A 67 1.83 6.25 -10.08
C GLN A 67 2.50 7.63 -10.20
N VAL A 68 1.69 8.68 -10.06
CA VAL A 68 2.13 10.09 -10.19
C VAL A 68 1.94 10.90 -8.91
N GLY A 69 1.44 10.27 -7.84
CA GLY A 69 1.31 10.86 -6.50
C GLY A 69 1.66 9.85 -5.42
N GLN A 70 2.20 10.32 -4.29
CA GLN A 70 2.62 9.51 -3.14
C GLN A 70 1.97 10.03 -1.85
N GLY A 71 1.85 9.17 -0.83
CA GLY A 71 1.32 9.52 0.49
C GLY A 71 -0.07 8.96 0.75
N SER A 72 -0.94 9.73 1.40
CA SER A 72 -2.33 9.31 1.75
C SER A 72 -3.24 9.16 0.53
N THR A 73 -2.81 9.61 -0.65
CA THR A 73 -3.55 9.53 -1.90
C THR A 73 -2.72 8.79 -2.94
N ALA A 74 -3.28 7.72 -3.51
CA ALA A 74 -2.70 7.03 -4.65
C ALA A 74 -3.32 7.60 -5.92
N LYS A 75 -2.48 8.11 -6.83
CA LYS A 75 -2.92 8.68 -8.11
C LYS A 75 -2.19 7.99 -9.25
N TYR A 76 -2.95 7.37 -10.16
CA TYR A 76 -2.41 6.63 -11.30
C TYR A 76 -2.77 7.33 -12.60
N ARG A 77 -1.77 7.53 -13.46
CA ARG A 77 -1.92 7.96 -14.85
C ARG A 77 -1.99 6.72 -15.76
N ILE A 78 -2.93 6.73 -16.71
CA ILE A 78 -3.12 5.64 -17.68
C ILE A 78 -2.42 6.00 -19.00
N THR A 79 -1.61 5.08 -19.53
CA THR A 79 -0.92 5.21 -20.83
C THR A 79 -1.29 4.01 -21.70
N VAL A 80 -1.52 4.20 -23.00
CA VAL A 80 -1.90 3.11 -23.92
C VAL A 80 -0.95 3.06 -25.11
N ASN A 81 -0.34 1.90 -25.37
CA ASN A 81 0.67 1.69 -26.43
C ASN A 81 1.84 2.69 -26.39
N GLY A 82 2.25 3.09 -25.19
CA GLY A 82 3.28 4.12 -24.99
C GLY A 82 2.85 5.54 -25.40
N LYS A 83 1.65 5.73 -25.92
CA LYS A 83 1.04 7.04 -26.14
C LYS A 83 0.35 7.48 -24.86
N LYS A 84 0.68 8.68 -24.39
CA LYS A 84 -0.08 9.34 -23.33
C LYS A 84 -1.46 9.63 -23.92
N LEU A 85 -2.49 8.99 -23.36
CA LEU A 85 -3.87 9.40 -23.60
C LEU A 85 -4.08 10.83 -23.08
N PRO A 86 -5.17 11.52 -23.46
CA PRO A 86 -5.63 12.71 -22.74
C PRO A 86 -5.62 12.40 -21.23
N GLU A 87 -5.28 13.37 -20.38
CA GLU A 87 -4.89 13.09 -19.00
C GLU A 87 -5.99 12.40 -18.19
N GLN A 88 -5.97 11.08 -18.14
CA GLN A 88 -6.89 10.27 -17.33
C GLN A 88 -6.19 9.77 -16.07
N PHE A 89 -6.84 10.00 -14.94
CA PHE A 89 -6.35 9.62 -13.64
C PHE A 89 -7.38 8.84 -12.84
N VAL A 90 -6.91 7.80 -12.18
CA VAL A 90 -7.59 7.18 -11.04
C VAL A 90 -6.97 7.77 -9.77
N THR A 91 -7.79 8.36 -8.92
CA THR A 91 -7.36 8.89 -7.62
C THR A 91 -8.07 8.15 -6.51
N ILE A 92 -7.32 7.67 -5.53
CA ILE A 92 -7.81 6.96 -4.36
C ILE A 92 -7.34 7.71 -3.14
N SER A 93 -8.29 8.21 -2.36
CA SER A 93 -8.03 9.02 -1.18
C SER A 93 -8.63 8.36 0.05
N GLN A 94 -7.84 8.24 1.10
CA GLN A 94 -8.31 7.75 2.40
C GLN A 94 -9.26 8.78 3.03
N VAL A 95 -10.46 8.34 3.43
CA VAL A 95 -11.44 9.13 4.19
C VAL A 95 -11.28 8.85 5.69
N ASN A 96 -11.14 7.57 6.03
CA ASN A 96 -10.70 7.08 7.34
C ASN A 96 -10.01 5.70 7.14
N ASP A 97 -9.63 5.03 8.22
CA ASP A 97 -8.90 3.75 8.20
C ASP A 97 -9.52 2.69 7.27
N CYS A 98 -10.85 2.65 7.19
CA CYS A 98 -11.60 1.65 6.44
C CYS A 98 -12.40 2.22 5.26
N GLN A 99 -12.50 3.55 5.11
CA GLN A 99 -13.29 4.16 4.05
C GLN A 99 -12.42 4.94 3.06
N TYR A 100 -12.66 4.73 1.77
CA TYR A 100 -11.85 5.27 0.68
C TYR A 100 -12.74 5.88 -0.40
N ALA A 101 -12.31 7.04 -0.88
CA ALA A 101 -12.89 7.74 -2.01
C ALA A 101 -12.13 7.38 -3.28
N VAL A 102 -12.86 6.97 -4.31
CA VAL A 102 -12.33 6.62 -5.63
C VAL A 102 -12.91 7.58 -6.66
N GLN A 103 -12.02 8.23 -7.41
CA GLN A 103 -12.41 9.18 -8.45
C GLN A 103 -11.68 8.85 -9.75
N LEU A 104 -12.45 8.73 -10.83
CA LEU A 104 -11.91 8.76 -12.19
C LEU A 104 -12.04 10.19 -12.71
N SER A 105 -10.93 10.75 -13.19
CA SER A 105 -10.89 12.12 -13.70
C SER A 105 -10.12 12.17 -15.00
N GLY A 106 -10.44 13.14 -15.86
CA GLY A 106 -9.70 13.38 -17.10
C GLY A 106 -10.54 13.96 -18.21
N ASP A 107 -9.87 14.34 -19.29
CA ASP A 107 -10.51 14.88 -20.47
C ASP A 107 -11.44 13.83 -21.09
N ASN A 108 -12.67 14.24 -21.39
CA ASN A 108 -13.72 13.39 -21.96
C ASN A 108 -14.09 12.17 -21.08
N ILE A 109 -13.77 12.16 -19.78
CA ILE A 109 -14.36 11.21 -18.84
C ILE A 109 -15.73 11.75 -18.39
N PRO A 110 -16.84 11.08 -18.75
CA PRO A 110 -18.14 11.44 -18.22
C PRO A 110 -18.14 11.36 -16.70
N ASN A 111 -18.72 12.37 -16.04
CA ASN A 111 -18.79 12.43 -14.58
C ASN A 111 -17.42 12.39 -13.88
N SER A 112 -16.41 13.08 -14.44
CA SER A 112 -15.04 13.15 -13.88
C SER A 112 -14.95 13.72 -12.45
N SER A 113 -16.02 14.34 -11.96
CA SER A 113 -16.17 14.82 -10.58
C SER A 113 -16.87 13.83 -9.64
N ALA A 114 -17.35 12.70 -10.15
CA ALA A 114 -18.02 11.70 -9.32
C ALA A 114 -17.00 10.96 -8.46
N VAL A 115 -17.37 10.81 -7.18
CA VAL A 115 -16.56 10.13 -6.18
C VAL A 115 -17.35 8.97 -5.63
N ASP A 116 -16.85 7.76 -5.85
CA ASP A 116 -17.39 6.55 -5.26
C ASP A 116 -16.77 6.37 -3.86
N LEU A 117 -17.59 6.07 -2.86
CA LEU A 117 -17.13 5.78 -1.50
C LEU A 117 -17.26 4.29 -1.22
N TYR A 118 -16.19 3.69 -0.72
CA TYR A 118 -16.11 2.27 -0.38
C TYR A 118 -15.79 2.11 1.10
N ASP A 119 -16.57 1.29 1.80
CA ASP A 119 -16.36 0.89 3.19
C ASP A 119 -15.78 -0.52 3.28
N PHE A 120 -14.46 -0.61 3.40
CA PHE A 120 -13.72 -1.86 3.54
C PHE A 120 -13.89 -2.51 4.90
N GLY A 121 -14.43 -1.80 5.90
CA GLY A 121 -14.84 -2.41 7.17
C GLY A 121 -15.97 -3.41 6.97
N GLN A 122 -16.72 -3.27 5.87
CA GLN A 122 -17.77 -4.18 5.44
C GLN A 122 -17.31 -5.20 4.39
N LEU A 123 -16.03 -5.27 4.00
CA LEU A 123 -15.60 -6.23 2.98
C LEU A 123 -15.72 -7.68 3.50
N ILE A 124 -16.52 -8.50 2.81
CA ILE A 124 -16.83 -9.90 3.18
C ILE A 124 -16.03 -10.90 2.35
N SER A 125 -15.98 -10.73 1.02
CA SER A 125 -15.32 -11.72 0.15
C SER A 125 -14.78 -11.09 -1.13
N ALA A 126 -13.84 -11.81 -1.75
CA ALA A 126 -13.37 -11.54 -3.09
C ALA A 126 -13.20 -12.87 -3.84
N GLU A 127 -14.02 -13.05 -4.87
CA GLU A 127 -14.13 -14.30 -5.60
C GLU A 127 -13.83 -14.06 -7.07
N LYS A 128 -12.90 -14.85 -7.61
CA LYS A 128 -12.61 -14.84 -9.03
C LYS A 128 -13.69 -15.65 -9.75
N GLY A 129 -14.47 -14.99 -10.60
CA GLY A 129 -15.38 -15.61 -11.55
C GLY A 129 -14.91 -15.43 -12.99
N ASP A 130 -15.73 -15.91 -13.92
CA ASP A 130 -15.62 -15.66 -15.35
C ASP A 130 -16.90 -14.94 -15.80
N PRO A 131 -16.86 -13.67 -16.28
CA PRO A 131 -15.71 -12.92 -16.75
C PRO A 131 -15.23 -11.79 -15.82
N PHE A 132 -15.47 -11.88 -14.50
CA PHE A 132 -15.12 -10.83 -13.53
C PHE A 132 -14.61 -11.40 -12.21
N THR A 133 -13.77 -10.64 -11.52
CA THR A 133 -13.57 -10.82 -10.08
C THR A 133 -14.59 -9.99 -9.32
N THR A 134 -15.38 -10.63 -8.46
CA THR A 134 -16.41 -9.97 -7.66
C THR A 134 -15.92 -9.74 -6.24
N ILE A 135 -15.95 -8.49 -5.79
CA ILE A 135 -15.65 -8.10 -4.41
C ILE A 135 -16.97 -7.76 -3.74
N THR A 136 -17.29 -8.47 -2.67
CA THR A 136 -18.58 -8.36 -1.97
C THR A 136 -18.39 -7.67 -0.63
N PHE A 137 -19.28 -6.73 -0.35
CA PHE A 137 -19.35 -5.96 0.88
C PHE A 137 -20.69 -6.20 1.59
N GLY A 138 -20.64 -6.23 2.91
CA GLY A 138 -21.78 -6.34 3.81
C GLY A 138 -22.43 -5.01 4.15
N GLY A 139 -23.53 -5.06 4.87
CA GLY A 139 -24.25 -3.86 5.31
C GLY A 139 -25.16 -3.26 4.25
N GLN A 140 -25.77 -2.13 4.59
CA GLN A 140 -26.84 -1.53 3.79
C GLN A 140 -26.34 -0.66 2.62
N CYS A 141 -25.20 0.02 2.79
CA CYS A 141 -24.65 0.92 1.77
C CYS A 141 -23.11 0.99 1.84
N PRO A 142 -22.40 -0.15 1.72
CA PRO A 142 -20.94 -0.16 1.80
C PRO A 142 -20.26 0.46 0.58
N ILE A 143 -20.94 0.54 -0.56
CA ILE A 143 -20.49 1.28 -1.74
C ILE A 143 -21.51 2.35 -2.05
N LYS A 144 -21.10 3.61 -2.12
CA LYS A 144 -21.94 4.72 -2.57
C LYS A 144 -21.39 5.29 -3.86
N TYR A 145 -22.12 5.12 -4.95
CA TYR A 145 -21.69 5.57 -6.28
C TYR A 145 -21.92 7.07 -6.46
N GLY A 146 -20.86 7.85 -6.72
CA GLY A 146 -20.92 9.30 -6.83
C GLY A 146 -21.80 9.80 -7.96
N VAL A 147 -21.86 9.06 -9.07
CA VAL A 147 -22.65 9.45 -10.27
C VAL A 147 -24.15 9.38 -9.99
N THR A 148 -24.60 8.35 -9.28
CA THR A 148 -26.04 8.04 -9.13
C THR A 148 -26.55 8.26 -7.72
N GLY A 149 -25.66 8.42 -6.74
CA GLY A 149 -25.97 8.39 -5.31
C GLY A 149 -26.45 7.03 -4.81
N ARG A 150 -26.50 6.00 -5.66
CA ARG A 150 -27.02 4.68 -5.30
C ARG A 150 -26.04 3.93 -4.41
N CYS A 151 -26.62 3.08 -3.57
CA CYS A 151 -25.89 2.13 -2.77
C CYS A 151 -25.67 0.83 -3.57
N GLY A 152 -24.50 0.22 -3.40
CA GLY A 152 -24.17 -1.10 -3.89
C GLY A 152 -23.46 -1.92 -2.82
N ASN A 153 -23.38 -3.22 -3.06
CA ASN A 153 -22.73 -4.20 -2.20
C ASN A 153 -21.70 -5.06 -2.97
N GLN A 154 -21.55 -4.83 -4.27
CA GLN A 154 -20.63 -5.58 -5.12
C GLN A 154 -19.84 -4.64 -6.01
N HIS A 155 -18.56 -4.94 -6.18
CA HIS A 155 -17.67 -4.32 -7.14
C HIS A 155 -17.10 -5.38 -8.07
N ASN A 156 -17.30 -5.21 -9.38
CA ASN A 156 -16.82 -6.15 -10.38
C ASN A 156 -15.58 -5.60 -11.06
N GLN A 157 -14.44 -6.30 -10.90
CA GLN A 157 -13.22 -5.98 -11.64
C GLN A 157 -13.25 -6.66 -13.01
N PRO A 158 -13.07 -5.93 -14.12
CA PRO A 158 -12.92 -6.52 -15.45
C PRO A 158 -11.70 -7.47 -15.51
N LEU A 159 -11.85 -8.67 -16.11
CA LEU A 159 -10.76 -9.66 -16.16
C LEU A 159 -9.46 -9.17 -16.84
N GLY A 160 -9.53 -8.20 -17.75
CA GLY A 160 -8.33 -7.58 -18.33
C GLY A 160 -7.43 -6.92 -17.27
N TYR A 161 -8.03 -6.42 -16.18
CA TYR A 161 -7.33 -5.85 -15.03
C TYR A 161 -7.24 -6.83 -13.85
N SER A 162 -7.96 -7.95 -13.91
CA SER A 162 -8.05 -8.91 -12.82
C SER A 162 -6.68 -9.44 -12.45
N VAL A 163 -6.45 -9.40 -11.15
CA VAL A 163 -5.27 -9.92 -10.49
C VAL A 163 -5.53 -11.38 -10.11
N ASP A 164 -4.46 -12.15 -10.02
CA ASP A 164 -4.55 -13.52 -9.51
C ASP A 164 -5.33 -13.55 -8.18
N GLY A 165 -6.22 -14.53 -8.02
CA GLY A 165 -7.13 -14.60 -6.89
C GLY A 165 -6.42 -14.70 -5.54
N ASN A 166 -5.25 -15.36 -5.50
CA ASN A 166 -4.46 -15.43 -4.27
C ASN A 166 -3.79 -14.10 -3.97
N ARG A 167 -3.27 -13.40 -4.99
CA ARG A 167 -2.72 -12.05 -4.81
C ARG A 167 -3.78 -11.09 -4.28
N LEU A 168 -5.00 -11.15 -4.80
CA LEU A 168 -6.10 -10.33 -4.31
C LEU A 168 -6.44 -10.63 -2.85
N LYS A 169 -6.60 -11.91 -2.49
CA LYS A 169 -6.85 -12.31 -1.10
C LYS A 169 -5.74 -11.84 -0.16
N ASN A 170 -4.48 -12.03 -0.54
CA ASN A 170 -3.33 -11.58 0.25
C ASN A 170 -3.31 -10.06 0.43
N ALA A 171 -3.66 -9.29 -0.60
CA ALA A 171 -3.76 -7.84 -0.50
C ALA A 171 -4.89 -7.40 0.44
N ILE A 172 -6.06 -8.06 0.39
CA ILE A 172 -7.17 -7.78 1.31
C ILE A 172 -6.78 -8.13 2.74
N THR A 173 -6.17 -9.30 2.97
CA THR A 173 -5.67 -9.69 4.30
C THR A 173 -4.66 -8.67 4.82
N TYR A 174 -3.65 -8.31 4.02
CA TYR A 174 -2.67 -7.29 4.37
C TYR A 174 -3.33 -5.95 4.70
N PHE A 175 -4.30 -5.52 3.90
CA PHE A 175 -5.03 -4.28 4.10
C PHE A 175 -5.80 -4.27 5.43
N LYS A 176 -6.57 -5.33 5.72
CA LYS A 176 -7.35 -5.42 6.96
C LYS A 176 -6.47 -5.55 8.20
N THR A 177 -5.31 -6.21 8.11
CA THR A 177 -4.42 -6.35 9.26
C THR A 177 -3.57 -5.10 9.51
N THR A 178 -3.26 -4.33 8.46
CA THR A 178 -2.31 -3.22 8.56
C THR A 178 -2.98 -1.85 8.65
N PHE A 179 -4.10 -1.65 7.94
CA PHE A 179 -4.71 -0.32 7.78
C PHE A 179 -6.14 -0.23 8.32
N CYS A 180 -6.98 -1.24 8.06
CA CYS A 180 -8.38 -1.25 8.48
C CYS A 180 -8.58 -2.24 9.64
N ALA A 181 -8.12 -1.87 10.83
CA ALA A 181 -8.23 -2.69 12.03
C ALA A 181 -9.68 -2.75 12.52
N GLY A 182 -10.42 -3.81 12.17
CA GLY A 182 -11.82 -3.97 12.60
C GLY A 182 -12.47 -5.33 12.36
N SER A 183 -11.90 -6.19 11.52
CA SER A 183 -12.32 -7.60 11.40
C SER A 183 -11.28 -8.38 10.61
N ALA A 184 -10.99 -9.61 11.01
CA ALA A 184 -10.21 -10.53 10.18
C ALA A 184 -10.91 -10.71 8.80
N PHE A 185 -10.13 -10.87 7.74
CA PHE A 185 -10.64 -11.29 6.42
C PHE A 185 -10.66 -12.81 6.36
#